data_AF-L0DC49-F1
#
_entry.id   AF-L0DC49-F1
#
_cell.length_a   1.000
_cell.length_b   1.000
_cell.length_c   1.000
_cell.angle_alpha   90.00
_cell.angle_beta   90.00
_cell.angle_gamma   90.00
#
_symmetry.space_group_name_H-M   'P 1'
#
loop_
_entity.id
_entity.type
_entity.pdbx_description
1 polymer ?
#
loop_
_entity_poly.entity_id
_entity_poly.type
_entity_poly.pdbx_seq_one_letter_code
_entity_poly.pdbx_strand_id
1 'polypeptide(L)'
;MSRQPTDDEIISEVGPLIEAGDIKALYLVASKKIQEILKRLTDRICEGVDGTKADASLVIRTIARKSEEALTSVIYCVEGGHNYAATGLLRPICEELIFAKFLRSLHRADADEYVKLRSILDIHEGISAQGRFFSE
;
A
#
# COMPACT_ATOMS: atom_id res chain seq x y z
N MET A 1 -3.55 13.36 17.00
CA MET A 1 -2.10 13.29 16.75
C MET A 1 -1.52 12.19 17.64
N SER A 2 -1.03 11.08 17.09
CA SER A 2 -0.32 10.07 17.90
C SER A 2 1.09 10.55 18.22
N ARG A 3 1.44 10.53 19.51
CA ARG A 3 2.79 10.84 20.02
C ARG A 3 3.81 9.86 19.45
N GLN A 4 5.01 10.33 19.15
CA GLN A 4 6.12 9.47 18.73
C GLN A 4 6.69 8.76 19.97
N PRO A 5 6.83 7.42 19.95
CA PRO A 5 7.37 6.70 21.09
C PRO A 5 8.83 7.12 21.33
N THR A 6 9.19 7.25 22.59
CA THR A 6 10.55 7.55 23.05
C THR A 6 11.44 6.31 22.94
N ASP A 7 12.76 6.51 22.87
CA ASP A 7 13.72 5.40 22.78
C ASP A 7 13.57 4.43 23.97
N ASP A 8 13.28 4.95 25.17
CA ASP A 8 13.04 4.14 26.37
C ASP A 8 11.77 3.28 26.27
N GLU A 9 10.70 3.79 25.65
CA GLU A 9 9.47 3.02 25.39
C GLU A 9 9.72 1.90 24.39
N ILE A 10 10.54 2.14 23.36
CA ILE A 10 10.92 1.12 22.36
C ILE A 10 11.80 0.05 23.00
N ILE A 11 12.80 0.45 23.78
CA ILE A 11 13.71 -0.48 24.48
C ILE A 11 12.92 -1.33 25.49
N SER A 12 11.95 -0.74 26.20
CA SER A 12 11.09 -1.48 27.14
C SER A 12 10.16 -2.49 26.44
N GLU A 13 9.71 -2.21 25.22
CA GLU A 13 8.83 -3.10 24.45
C GLU A 13 9.62 -4.23 23.76
N VAL A 14 10.82 -3.93 23.25
CA VAL A 14 11.63 -4.84 22.43
C VAL A 14 12.60 -5.68 23.26
N GLY A 15 13.15 -5.13 24.35
CA GLY A 15 14.15 -5.80 25.21
C GLY A 15 13.72 -7.19 25.68
N PRO A 16 12.53 -7.36 26.28
CA PRO A 16 12.04 -8.67 26.72
C PRO A 16 11.89 -9.69 25.58
N LEU A 17 11.55 -9.24 24.37
CA LEU A 17 11.38 -10.11 23.21
C LEU A 17 12.72 -10.60 22.65
N ILE A 18 13.75 -9.75 22.71
CA ILE A 18 15.13 -10.13 22.36
C ILE A 18 15.65 -11.17 23.35
N GLU A 19 15.47 -10.93 24.65
CA GLU A 19 15.90 -11.86 25.71
C GLU A 19 15.19 -13.21 25.62
N ALA A 20 13.90 -13.21 25.28
CA ALA A 20 13.12 -14.43 25.08
C ALA A 20 13.40 -15.14 23.74
N GLY A 21 14.13 -14.51 22.81
CA GLY A 21 14.37 -15.05 21.47
C GLY A 21 13.12 -15.15 20.59
N ASP A 22 12.04 -14.40 20.90
CA ASP A 22 10.80 -14.44 20.13
C ASP A 22 10.88 -13.55 18.89
N ILE A 23 11.55 -14.09 17.87
CA ILE A 23 11.75 -13.43 16.57
C ILE A 23 10.44 -13.04 15.90
N LYS A 24 9.35 -13.81 16.09
CA LYS A 24 8.06 -13.52 15.45
C LYS A 24 7.41 -12.29 16.07
N ALA A 25 7.41 -12.22 17.39
CA ALA A 25 6.93 -11.05 18.11
C ALA A 25 7.75 -9.81 17.76
N LEU A 26 9.09 -9.94 17.63
CA LEU A 26 9.96 -8.85 17.19
C LEU A 26 9.58 -8.30 15.81
N TYR A 27 9.34 -9.17 14.82
CA TYR A 27 8.93 -8.73 13.48
C TYR A 27 7.55 -8.05 13.48
N LEU A 28 6.64 -8.52 14.32
CA LEU A 28 5.32 -7.90 14.45
C LEU A 28 5.42 -6.50 15.05
N VAL A 29 6.21 -6.32 16.12
CA VAL A 29 6.46 -5.00 16.72
C VAL A 29 7.13 -4.06 15.70
N ALA A 30 8.16 -4.53 15.00
CA ALA A 30 8.83 -3.74 13.96
C ALA A 30 7.85 -3.32 12.85
N SER A 31 6.99 -4.23 12.38
CA SER A 31 6.00 -3.96 11.34
C SER A 31 5.00 -2.87 11.76
N LYS A 32 4.55 -2.88 13.02
CA LYS A 32 3.68 -1.83 13.58
C LYS A 32 4.35 -0.46 13.58
N LYS A 33 5.61 -0.37 14.03
CA LYS A 33 6.35 0.91 14.02
C LYS A 33 6.56 1.43 12.59
N ILE A 34 6.86 0.53 11.65
CA ILE A 34 6.96 0.89 10.22
C ILE A 34 5.61 1.42 9.71
N GLN A 35 4.50 0.77 10.04
CA GLN A 35 3.16 1.21 9.63
C GLN A 35 2.85 2.62 10.17
N GLU A 36 3.18 2.92 11.42
CA GLU A 36 2.98 4.27 11.99
C GLU A 36 3.75 5.35 11.22
N ILE A 37 4.99 5.06 10.81
CA ILE A 37 5.81 5.98 10.01
C ILE A 37 5.20 6.14 8.61
N LEU A 38 4.86 5.03 7.96
CA LEU A 38 4.29 5.01 6.62
C LEU A 38 2.97 5.79 6.57
N LYS A 39 2.09 5.62 7.56
CA LYS A 39 0.84 6.37 7.66
C LYS A 39 1.07 7.88 7.57
N ARG A 40 1.99 8.42 8.37
CA ARG A 40 2.30 9.86 8.38
C ARG A 40 2.87 10.33 7.05
N LEU A 41 3.74 9.52 6.44
CA LEU A 41 4.32 9.84 5.14
C LEU A 41 3.24 9.85 4.06
N THR A 42 2.39 8.84 4.03
CA THR A 42 1.26 8.70 3.12
C THR A 42 0.27 9.86 3.27
N ASP A 43 -0.11 10.21 4.49
CA ASP A 43 -0.97 11.38 4.76
C ASP A 43 -0.39 12.65 4.14
N ARG A 44 0.90 12.90 4.35
CA ARG A 44 1.58 14.08 3.80
C ARG A 44 1.65 14.10 2.27
N ILE A 45 1.93 12.96 1.62
CA ILE A 45 2.06 12.93 0.15
C ILE A 45 0.70 12.97 -0.57
N CYS A 46 -0.37 12.57 0.11
CA CYS A 46 -1.74 12.55 -0.41
C CYS A 46 -2.53 13.83 -0.11
N GLU A 47 -2.00 14.74 0.71
CA GLU A 47 -2.67 15.98 1.09
C GLU A 47 -2.70 17.00 -0.08
N GLY A 48 -3.84 17.69 -0.25
CA GLY A 48 -3.98 18.81 -1.18
C GLY A 48 -3.89 18.45 -2.67
N VAL A 49 -4.11 17.18 -3.03
CA VAL A 49 -3.99 16.70 -4.41
C VAL A 49 -5.27 16.96 -5.20
N ASP A 50 -5.13 17.54 -6.38
CA ASP A 50 -6.21 17.69 -7.35
C ASP A 50 -6.57 16.33 -7.97
N GLY A 51 -7.70 15.77 -7.56
CA GLY A 51 -8.20 14.47 -8.02
C GLY A 51 -8.76 14.46 -9.44
N THR A 52 -8.79 15.60 -10.14
CA THR A 52 -9.37 15.69 -11.49
C THR A 52 -8.41 15.27 -12.60
N LYS A 53 -7.13 15.09 -12.30
CA LYS A 53 -6.10 14.71 -13.29
C LYS A 53 -5.76 13.22 -13.17
N ALA A 54 -6.07 12.45 -14.21
CA ALA A 54 -5.62 11.06 -14.33
C ALA A 54 -4.16 10.99 -14.79
N ASP A 55 -3.24 11.40 -13.91
CA ASP A 55 -1.80 11.38 -14.15
C ASP A 55 -1.08 10.29 -13.32
N ALA A 56 0.18 9.99 -13.68
CA ALA A 56 0.96 8.96 -12.99
C ALA A 56 1.22 9.33 -11.52
N SER A 57 1.25 10.62 -11.21
CA SER A 57 1.46 11.12 -9.86
C SER A 57 0.27 10.78 -8.95
N LEU A 58 -0.96 10.92 -9.43
CA LEU A 58 -2.17 10.52 -8.72
C LEU A 58 -2.21 9.00 -8.53
N VAL A 59 -1.92 8.23 -9.59
CA VAL A 59 -1.89 6.76 -9.51
C VAL A 59 -0.89 6.26 -8.46
N ILE A 60 0.35 6.76 -8.48
CA ILE A 60 1.38 6.36 -7.50
C ILE A 60 0.96 6.70 -6.07
N ARG A 61 0.29 7.85 -5.85
CA ARG A 61 -0.23 8.21 -4.52
C ARG A 61 -1.35 7.28 -4.06
N THR A 62 -2.26 6.91 -4.96
CA THR A 62 -3.32 5.94 -4.67
C THR A 62 -2.72 4.59 -4.28
N ILE A 63 -1.68 4.12 -5.00
CA ILE A 63 -0.94 2.90 -4.65
C ILE A 63 -0.30 3.03 -3.27
N ALA A 64 0.32 4.18 -2.95
CA ALA A 64 0.92 4.41 -1.63
C ALA A 64 -0.11 4.36 -0.50
N ARG A 65 -1.28 4.99 -0.68
CA ARG A 65 -2.38 4.92 0.29
C ARG A 65 -2.89 3.51 0.47
N LYS A 66 -3.23 2.84 -0.63
CA LYS A 66 -3.74 1.46 -0.60
C LYS A 66 -2.74 0.49 0.03
N SER A 67 -1.46 0.64 -0.26
CA SER A 67 -0.39 -0.19 0.33
C SER A 67 -0.30 0.00 1.86
N GLU A 68 -0.48 1.23 2.35
CA GLU A 68 -0.48 1.52 3.79
C GLU A 68 -1.70 0.92 4.52
N GLU A 69 -2.89 1.09 3.95
CA GLU A 69 -4.13 0.48 4.46
C GLU A 69 -4.06 -1.04 4.46
N ALA A 70 -3.48 -1.62 3.41
CA ALA A 70 -3.34 -3.06 3.28
C ALA A 70 -2.27 -3.63 4.22
N LEU A 71 -1.16 -2.93 4.46
CA LEU A 71 -0.19 -3.30 5.50
C LEU A 71 -0.83 -3.29 6.89
N THR A 72 -1.64 -2.26 7.19
CA THR A 72 -2.41 -2.18 8.43
C THR A 72 -3.33 -3.39 8.59
N SER A 73 -4.02 -3.77 7.52
CA SER A 73 -4.91 -4.94 7.51
C SER A 73 -4.14 -6.26 7.70
N VAL A 74 -2.97 -6.40 7.08
CA VAL A 74 -2.07 -7.57 7.27
C VAL A 74 -1.64 -7.70 8.72
N ILE A 75 -1.20 -6.60 9.34
CA ILE A 75 -0.81 -6.58 10.76
C ILE A 75 -1.98 -7.05 11.63
N TYR A 76 -3.17 -6.48 11.42
CA TYR A 76 -4.37 -6.86 12.18
C TYR A 76 -4.73 -8.35 12.00
N CYS A 77 -4.64 -8.88 10.77
CA CYS A 77 -4.88 -10.30 10.52
C CYS A 77 -3.85 -11.19 11.23
N VAL A 78 -2.56 -10.82 11.24
CA VAL A 78 -1.51 -11.58 11.92
C VAL A 78 -1.71 -11.56 13.44
N GLU A 79 -2.08 -10.43 14.03
CA GLU A 79 -2.41 -10.32 15.45
C GLU A 79 -3.60 -11.21 15.84
N GLY A 80 -4.61 -11.29 14.98
CA GLY A 80 -5.77 -12.17 15.18
C GLY A 80 -5.50 -13.66 14.87
N GLY A 81 -4.28 -14.04 14.49
CA GLY A 81 -3.94 -15.41 14.10
C GLY A 81 -4.50 -15.84 12.73
N HIS A 82 -4.99 -14.90 11.92
CA HIS A 82 -5.58 -15.13 10.60
C HIS A 82 -4.52 -15.09 9.47
N ASN A 83 -3.45 -15.87 9.62
CA ASN A 83 -2.28 -15.84 8.72
C ASN A 83 -2.60 -16.14 7.25
N TYR A 84 -3.58 -17.00 6.98
CA TYR A 84 -3.99 -17.33 5.61
C TYR A 84 -4.66 -16.14 4.91
N ALA A 85 -5.54 -15.42 5.63
CA ALA A 85 -6.18 -14.21 5.13
C ALA A 85 -5.13 -13.10 4.90
N ALA A 86 -4.18 -12.94 5.82
CA ALA A 86 -3.07 -12.00 5.68
C ALA A 86 -2.25 -12.25 4.39
N THR A 87 -2.00 -13.53 4.07
CA THR A 87 -1.24 -13.91 2.87
C THR A 87 -1.94 -13.49 1.57
N GLY A 88 -3.27 -13.57 1.53
CA GLY A 88 -4.07 -13.15 0.37
C GLY A 88 -3.93 -11.66 0.04
N LEU A 89 -3.60 -10.83 1.02
CA LEU A 89 -3.42 -9.39 0.85
C LEU A 89 -2.03 -9.01 0.31
N LEU A 90 -1.00 -9.84 0.55
CA LEU A 90 0.39 -9.48 0.21
C LEU A 90 0.63 -9.39 -1.29
N ARG A 91 0.09 -10.34 -2.07
CA ARG A 91 0.36 -10.41 -3.52
C ARG A 91 -0.16 -9.17 -4.27
N PRO A 92 -1.43 -8.75 -4.11
CA PRO A 92 -1.93 -7.54 -4.76
C PRO A 92 -1.10 -6.29 -4.43
N ILE A 93 -0.67 -6.13 -3.17
CA ILE A 93 0.17 -4.99 -2.76
C ILE A 93 1.51 -5.01 -3.50
N CYS A 94 2.16 -6.17 -3.54
CA CYS A 94 3.44 -6.32 -4.24
C CYS A 94 3.32 -5.99 -5.73
N GLU A 95 2.26 -6.45 -6.39
CA GLU A 95 2.00 -6.18 -7.81
C GLU A 95 1.82 -4.67 -8.06
N GLU A 96 1.08 -3.97 -7.20
CA GLU A 96 0.90 -2.52 -7.28
C GLU A 96 2.21 -1.76 -7.03
N LEU A 97 3.03 -2.19 -6.06
CA LEU A 97 4.34 -1.56 -5.80
C LEU A 97 5.33 -1.78 -6.96
N ILE A 98 5.30 -2.96 -7.60
CA ILE A 98 6.07 -3.23 -8.82
C ILE A 98 5.61 -2.29 -9.94
N PHE A 99 4.31 -2.10 -10.10
CA PHE A 99 3.76 -1.18 -11.09
C PHE A 99 4.14 0.29 -10.80
N ALA A 100 4.09 0.73 -9.54
CA ALA A 100 4.57 2.05 -9.16
C ALA A 100 6.07 2.22 -9.45
N LYS A 101 6.89 1.18 -9.25
CA LYS A 101 8.31 1.19 -9.62
C LYS A 101 8.49 1.31 -11.13
N PHE A 102 7.69 0.60 -11.92
CA PHE A 102 7.69 0.74 -13.38
C PHE A 102 7.35 2.17 -13.81
N LEU A 103 6.25 2.76 -13.31
CA LEU A 103 5.89 4.15 -13.64
C LEU A 103 6.99 5.14 -13.28
N ARG A 104 7.66 4.95 -12.14
CA ARG A 104 8.80 5.78 -11.72
C ARG A 104 10.06 5.61 -12.57
N SER A 105 10.17 4.52 -13.34
CA SER A 105 11.31 4.28 -14.23
C SER A 105 11.18 4.99 -15.59
N LEU A 106 9.97 5.44 -15.93
CA LEU A 106 9.68 6.15 -17.17
C LEU A 106 9.97 7.66 -17.03
N HIS A 107 10.15 8.33 -18.16
CA HIS A 107 10.10 9.79 -18.18
C HIS A 107 8.67 10.25 -17.83
N ARG A 108 8.54 11.37 -17.13
CA ARG A 108 7.24 11.81 -16.55
C ARG A 108 6.12 11.91 -17.59
N ALA A 109 6.42 12.48 -18.76
CA ALA A 109 5.45 12.59 -19.85
C ALA A 109 4.97 11.22 -20.35
N ASP A 110 5.87 10.25 -20.44
CA ASP A 110 5.55 8.90 -20.90
C ASP A 110 4.72 8.14 -19.86
N ALA A 111 5.02 8.33 -18.57
CA ALA A 111 4.24 7.76 -17.48
C ALA A 111 2.80 8.28 -17.46
N ASP A 112 2.62 9.60 -17.62
CA ASP A 112 1.30 10.24 -17.66
C ASP A 112 0.51 9.77 -18.90
N GLU A 113 1.13 9.69 -20.07
CA GLU A 113 0.49 9.20 -21.29
C GLU A 113 0.15 7.70 -21.18
N TYR A 114 1.03 6.89 -20.59
CA TYR A 114 0.76 5.47 -20.33
C TYR A 114 -0.50 5.29 -19.47
N VAL A 115 -0.61 6.03 -18.36
CA VAL A 115 -1.76 5.94 -17.44
C VAL A 115 -3.06 6.32 -18.16
N LYS A 116 -3.03 7.36 -18.96
CA LYS A 116 -4.17 7.81 -19.76
C LYS A 116 -4.60 6.74 -20.78
N LEU A 117 -3.67 6.24 -21.59
CA LEU A 117 -3.95 5.22 -22.59
C LEU A 117 -4.43 3.92 -21.96
N ARG A 118 -3.83 3.50 -20.85
CA ARG A 118 -4.25 2.31 -20.10
C ARG A 118 -5.68 2.46 -19.59
N SER A 119 -6.01 3.61 -19.03
CA SER A 119 -7.37 3.90 -18.54
C SER A 119 -8.41 3.85 -19.65
N ILE A 120 -8.09 4.37 -20.84
CA ILE A 120 -8.96 4.28 -22.03
C ILE A 120 -9.14 2.82 -22.46
N LEU A 121 -8.05 2.04 -22.48
CA LEU A 121 -8.10 0.62 -22.82
C LEU A 121 -8.99 -0.15 -21.83
N ASP A 122 -8.82 0.05 -20.53
CA ASP A 122 -9.61 -0.62 -19.49
C ASP A 122 -11.11 -0.30 -19.62
N ILE A 123 -11.45 0.96 -19.93
CA ILE A 123 -12.85 1.37 -20.22
C ILE A 123 -13.38 0.65 -21.46
N HIS A 124 -12.61 0.62 -22.55
CA HIS A 124 -13.02 -0.03 -23.78
C HIS A 124 -13.22 -1.55 -23.59
N GLU A 125 -12.31 -2.22 -22.89
CA GLU A 125 -12.43 -3.64 -22.53
C GLU A 125 -13.66 -3.89 -21.66
N GLY A 126 -13.93 -3.01 -20.67
CA GLY A 126 -15.12 -3.06 -19.84
C GLY A 126 -16.42 -2.95 -20.63
N ILE A 127 -16.53 -1.97 -21.52
CA ILE A 127 -17.69 -1.78 -22.40
C ILE A 127 -17.86 -2.98 -23.35
N SER A 128 -16.76 -3.47 -23.93
CA SER A 128 -16.78 -4.64 -24.83
C SER A 128 -17.20 -5.92 -24.12
N ALA A 129 -16.79 -6.10 -22.86
CA ALA A 129 -17.23 -7.21 -22.04
C ALA A 129 -18.72 -7.12 -21.70
N GLN A 130 -19.21 -5.93 -21.32
CA GLN A 130 -20.63 -5.69 -21.07
C GLN A 130 -21.47 -5.94 -22.32
N GLY A 131 -21.02 -5.47 -23.48
CA GLY A 131 -21.69 -5.73 -24.76
C GLY A 131 -21.87 -7.23 -25.02
N ARG A 132 -20.88 -8.07 -24.72
CA ARG A 132 -21.00 -9.53 -24.85
C ARG A 132 -22.04 -10.15 -23.89
N PHE A 133 -22.23 -9.58 -22.71
CA PHE A 133 -23.13 -10.12 -21.70
C PHE A 133 -24.58 -9.60 -21.79
N PHE A 134 -24.78 -8.37 -22.27
CA PHE A 134 -26.10 -7.72 -22.33
C PHE A 134 -26.72 -7.69 -23.73
N SER A 135 -26.02 -8.19 -24.75
CA SER A 135 -26.54 -8.31 -26.12
C SER A 135 -27.08 -9.71 -26.47
N GLU A 136 -27.16 -10.60 -25.47
CA GLU A 136 -27.96 -11.84 -25.50
C GLU A 136 -29.28 -11.62 -24.76
#